data_AF-A0A973U401-F1
#
_entry.id   AF-A0A973U401-F1
#
_cell.length_a   1.000
_cell.length_b   1.000
_cell.length_c   1.000
_cell.angle_alpha   90.00
_cell.angle_beta   90.00
_cell.angle_gamma   90.00
#
_symmetry.space_group_name_H-M   'P 1'
#
loop_
_entity.id
_entity.type
_entity.pdbx_description
1 polymer ?
#
loop_
_entity_poly.entity_id
_entity_poly.type
_entity_poly.pdbx_seq_one_letter_code
_entity_poly.pdbx_strand_id
1 'polypeptide(L)'
;MLRIDFSTKGKRVGELESNVEQLAFFDKLPEDAQRSLLEGAIEETKDMDSYFGGMLRSWSRGDVRGIARTFDQDLSSSPELQKALIKERNANWSRWIEQRMDKPGAVMIAVGAGHLAGKDSVLELLQQGGYKVRRLQ
;
A
#
# COMPACT_ATOMS: atom_id res chain seq x y z
N MET A 1 4.97 12.47 -12.36
CA MET A 1 3.69 12.65 -13.09
C MET A 1 2.63 13.29 -12.18
N LEU A 2 2.05 12.62 -11.18
CA LEU A 2 0.99 13.22 -10.31
C LEU A 2 1.42 14.43 -9.45
N ARG A 3 2.58 14.37 -8.77
CA ARG A 3 3.04 15.48 -7.90
C ARG A 3 3.23 16.78 -8.68
N ILE A 4 3.80 16.70 -9.88
CA ILE A 4 3.99 17.86 -10.76
C ILE A 4 2.63 18.41 -11.18
N ASP A 5 1.70 17.56 -11.65
CA ASP A 5 0.38 17.98 -12.10
C ASP A 5 -0.46 18.67 -11.01
N PHE A 6 -0.35 18.20 -9.77
CA PHE A 6 -1.06 18.80 -8.64
C PHE A 6 -0.42 20.11 -8.20
N SER A 7 0.91 20.16 -8.11
CA SER A 7 1.64 21.37 -7.73
C SER A 7 1.46 22.50 -8.75
N THR A 8 1.49 22.21 -10.07
CA THR A 8 1.27 23.24 -11.11
C THR A 8 -0.16 23.80 -11.10
N LYS A 9 -1.12 23.03 -10.58
CA LYS A 9 -2.51 23.47 -10.35
C LYS A 9 -2.71 24.14 -8.98
N GLY A 10 -1.63 24.45 -8.26
CA GLY A 10 -1.69 25.09 -6.93
C GLY A 10 -2.26 24.20 -5.83
N LYS A 11 -2.37 22.88 -6.04
CA LYS A 11 -2.85 21.95 -5.01
C LYS A 11 -1.71 21.61 -4.06
N ARG A 12 -1.99 21.62 -2.77
CA ARG A 12 -1.03 21.18 -1.74
C ARG A 12 -0.77 19.68 -1.92
N VAL A 13 0.50 19.31 -2.01
CA VAL A 13 0.95 17.92 -2.04
C VAL A 13 1.71 17.63 -0.76
N GLY A 14 1.31 16.56 -0.08
CA GLY A 14 1.98 16.05 1.12
C GLY A 14 2.29 14.57 0.97
N GLU A 15 2.79 13.98 2.05
CA GLU A 15 3.13 12.57 2.15
C GLU A 15 2.44 11.96 3.39
N LEU A 16 2.07 10.68 3.30
CA LEU A 16 1.53 9.93 4.44
C LEU A 16 2.65 9.37 5.33
N GLU A 17 3.84 9.24 4.77
CA GLU A 17 5.09 8.82 5.40
C GLU A 17 6.25 9.41 4.58
N SER A 18 7.37 9.66 5.25
CA SER A 18 8.61 10.11 4.63
C SER A 18 9.39 8.94 4.02
N ASN A 19 10.32 9.26 3.11
CA ASN A 19 11.22 8.25 2.53
C ASN A 19 12.06 7.52 3.61
N VAL A 20 12.44 8.23 4.67
CA VAL A 20 13.23 7.65 5.76
C VAL A 20 12.39 6.67 6.58
N GLU A 21 11.14 7.02 6.88
CA GLU A 21 10.21 6.11 7.55
C GLU A 21 9.97 4.85 6.72
N GLN A 22 9.79 5.01 5.40
CA GLN A 22 9.58 3.88 4.50
C GLN A 22 10.77 2.90 4.50
N LEU A 23 12.00 3.42 4.45
CA LEU A 23 13.21 2.59 4.51
C LEU A 23 13.42 1.96 5.89
N ALA A 24 13.07 2.67 6.96
CA ALA A 24 13.20 2.18 8.32
C ALA A 24 12.30 0.97 8.63
N PHE A 25 11.25 0.70 7.85
CA PHE A 25 10.47 -0.53 8.01
C PHE A 25 11.29 -1.79 7.73
N PHE A 26 12.24 -1.72 6.79
CA PHE A 26 13.12 -2.85 6.45
C PHE A 26 14.21 -3.06 7.50
N ASP A 27 14.78 -1.96 8.02
CA ASP A 27 15.83 -1.99 9.04
C ASP A 27 15.36 -2.58 10.38
N LYS A 28 14.06 -2.47 10.67
CA LYS A 28 13.44 -2.99 11.90
C LYS A 28 13.00 -4.45 11.81
N LEU A 29 13.14 -5.08 10.64
CA LEU A 29 12.83 -6.50 10.49
C LEU A 29 13.83 -7.35 11.28
N PRO A 30 13.40 -8.50 11.81
CA PRO A 30 14.33 -9.54 12.28
C PRO A 30 15.38 -9.89 11.22
N GLU A 31 16.61 -10.21 11.65
CA GLU A 31 17.74 -10.44 10.73
C GLU A 31 17.49 -11.60 9.75
N ASP A 32 16.82 -12.66 10.20
CA ASP A 32 16.39 -13.78 9.38
C ASP A 32 15.42 -13.33 8.27
N ALA A 33 14.44 -12.49 8.59
CA ALA A 33 13.53 -11.91 7.60
C ALA A 33 14.27 -10.99 6.60
N GLN A 34 15.27 -10.24 7.05
CA GLN A 34 16.11 -9.43 6.15
C GLN A 34 16.92 -10.30 5.18
N ARG A 35 17.47 -11.43 5.65
CA ARG A 35 18.21 -12.39 4.80
C ARG A 35 17.29 -13.04 3.76
N SER A 36 16.10 -13.50 4.17
CA SER A 36 15.12 -14.06 3.25
C SER A 36 14.66 -13.05 2.19
N LEU A 37 14.49 -11.79 2.56
CA LEU A 37 14.18 -10.72 1.60
C LEU A 37 15.30 -10.54 0.56
N LEU A 38 16.57 -10.59 0.98
CA LEU A 38 17.71 -10.49 0.08
C LEU A 38 17.78 -11.67 -0.88
N GLU A 39 17.60 -12.89 -0.39
CA GLU A 39 17.58 -14.11 -1.21
C GLU A 39 16.45 -14.06 -2.23
N GLY A 40 15.24 -13.69 -1.81
CA GLY A 40 14.09 -13.50 -2.70
C GLY A 40 14.36 -12.47 -3.79
N ALA A 41 14.93 -11.31 -3.45
CA ALA A 41 15.25 -10.27 -4.43
C ALA A 41 16.27 -10.73 -5.50
N ILE A 42 17.15 -11.67 -5.17
CA ILE A 42 18.10 -12.26 -6.14
C ILE A 42 17.39 -13.24 -7.07
N GLU A 43 16.45 -14.04 -6.56
CA GLU A 43 15.74 -15.08 -7.31
C GLU A 43 14.60 -14.54 -8.20
N GLU A 44 13.88 -13.53 -7.73
CA GLU A 44 12.65 -12.98 -8.33
C GLU A 44 12.88 -12.25 -9.66
N THR A 45 14.13 -11.84 -9.94
CA THR A 45 14.53 -11.19 -11.20
C THR A 45 14.24 -12.01 -12.46
N LYS A 46 13.94 -13.31 -12.33
CA LYS A 46 13.76 -14.24 -13.46
C LYS A 46 12.33 -14.29 -14.03
N ASP A 47 11.29 -13.81 -13.30
CA ASP A 47 9.87 -13.98 -13.68
C ASP A 47 9.02 -12.69 -13.61
N MET A 48 9.65 -11.52 -13.45
CA MET A 48 8.96 -10.23 -13.22
C MET A 48 7.94 -9.84 -14.31
N ASP A 49 8.19 -10.14 -15.58
CA ASP A 49 7.32 -9.69 -16.69
C ASP A 49 5.92 -10.35 -16.66
N SER A 50 5.87 -11.65 -16.33
CA SER A 50 4.62 -12.41 -16.22
C SER A 50 3.79 -11.95 -15.01
N TYR A 51 4.49 -11.73 -13.90
CA TYR A 51 3.92 -11.28 -12.63
C TYR A 51 3.31 -9.88 -12.73
N PHE A 52 4.09 -8.91 -13.26
CA PHE A 52 3.63 -7.54 -13.44
C PHE A 52 2.43 -7.44 -14.40
N GLY A 53 2.40 -8.27 -15.45
CA GLY A 53 1.28 -8.36 -16.37
C GLY A 53 -0.03 -8.81 -15.71
N GLY A 54 0.04 -9.75 -14.75
CA GLY A 54 -1.12 -10.23 -13.99
C GLY A 54 -1.69 -9.17 -13.05
N MET A 55 -0.83 -8.48 -12.33
CA MET A 55 -1.20 -7.37 -11.45
C MET A 55 -1.84 -6.23 -12.25
N LEU A 56 -1.24 -5.82 -13.38
CA LEU A 56 -1.73 -4.72 -14.21
C LEU A 56 -3.14 -4.99 -14.78
N ARG A 57 -3.40 -6.24 -15.21
CA ARG A 57 -4.74 -6.66 -15.67
C ARG A 57 -5.79 -6.63 -14.56
N SER A 58 -5.41 -7.00 -13.34
CA SER A 58 -6.31 -6.93 -12.18
C SER A 58 -6.59 -5.48 -11.81
N TRP A 59 -5.57 -4.63 -11.82
CA TRP A 59 -5.70 -3.19 -11.57
C TRP A 59 -6.57 -2.48 -12.61
N SER A 60 -6.34 -2.70 -13.91
CA SER A 60 -7.06 -1.99 -14.98
C SER A 60 -8.56 -2.30 -15.01
N ARG A 61 -8.96 -3.50 -14.59
CA ARG A 61 -10.37 -3.90 -14.44
C ARG A 61 -10.91 -3.67 -13.04
N GLY A 62 -10.07 -3.20 -12.12
CA GLY A 62 -10.49 -2.94 -10.76
C GLY A 62 -10.77 -4.18 -9.92
N ASP A 63 -10.22 -5.34 -10.29
CA ASP A 63 -10.35 -6.60 -9.56
C ASP A 63 -9.53 -6.56 -8.27
N VAL A 64 -10.15 -6.05 -7.20
CA VAL A 64 -9.56 -5.93 -5.86
C VAL A 64 -9.15 -7.31 -5.32
N ARG A 65 -9.90 -8.38 -5.64
CA ARG A 65 -9.57 -9.74 -5.20
C ARG A 65 -8.35 -10.29 -5.95
N GLY A 66 -8.25 -9.99 -7.25
CA GLY A 66 -7.08 -10.31 -8.06
C GLY A 66 -5.82 -9.62 -7.55
N ILE A 67 -5.91 -8.32 -7.27
CA ILE A 67 -4.81 -7.55 -6.67
C ILE A 67 -4.41 -8.14 -5.31
N ALA A 68 -5.38 -8.39 -4.42
CA ALA A 68 -5.11 -8.97 -3.10
C ALA A 68 -4.35 -10.30 -3.20
N ARG A 69 -4.80 -11.23 -4.06
CA ARG A 69 -4.13 -12.55 -4.22
C ARG A 69 -2.66 -12.44 -4.63
N THR A 70 -2.35 -11.49 -5.51
CA THR A 70 -1.00 -11.27 -6.02
C THR A 70 -0.09 -10.74 -4.89
N PHE A 71 -0.52 -9.70 -4.18
CA PHE A 71 0.23 -9.18 -3.02
C PHE A 71 0.29 -10.12 -1.81
N ASP A 72 -0.80 -10.84 -1.53
CA ASP A 72 -0.85 -11.83 -0.45
C ASP A 72 0.10 -12.99 -0.74
N GLN A 73 0.28 -13.39 -2.01
CA GLN A 73 1.26 -14.42 -2.37
C GLN A 73 2.69 -13.96 -2.07
N ASP A 74 3.09 -12.75 -2.47
CA ASP A 74 4.45 -12.24 -2.23
C ASP A 74 4.79 -12.09 -0.74
N LEU A 75 3.81 -11.67 0.05
CA LEU A 75 4.00 -11.42 1.48
C LEU A 75 3.68 -12.63 2.36
N SER A 76 3.04 -13.68 1.83
CA SER A 76 2.66 -14.88 2.59
C SER A 76 3.86 -15.67 3.11
N SER A 77 5.02 -15.54 2.46
CA SER A 77 6.26 -16.20 2.86
C SER A 77 6.94 -15.50 4.05
N SER A 78 6.53 -14.29 4.43
CA SER A 78 7.09 -13.56 5.57
C SER A 78 6.03 -12.72 6.30
N PRO A 79 5.45 -13.28 7.38
CA PRO A 79 4.51 -12.56 8.26
C PRO A 79 5.07 -11.23 8.80
N GLU A 80 6.38 -11.17 9.05
CA GLU A 80 7.10 -10.00 9.54
C GLU A 80 7.10 -8.88 8.49
N LEU A 81 7.38 -9.22 7.22
CA LEU A 81 7.29 -8.28 6.10
C LEU A 81 5.85 -7.82 5.89
N GLN A 82 4.88 -8.73 5.92
CA GLN A 82 3.47 -8.36 5.79
C GLN A 82 3.04 -7.38 6.88
N LYS A 83 3.48 -7.62 8.12
CA LYS A 83 3.19 -6.76 9.27
C LYS A 83 3.80 -5.37 9.07
N ALA A 84 5.09 -5.29 8.76
CA ALA A 84 5.81 -4.02 8.62
C ALA A 84 5.36 -3.21 7.39
N LEU A 85 5.21 -3.86 6.23
CA LEU A 85 4.97 -3.19 4.95
C LEU A 85 3.50 -2.91 4.66
N ILE A 86 2.58 -3.65 5.27
CA ILE A 86 1.14 -3.47 5.04
C ILE A 86 0.43 -3.08 6.34
N LYS A 87 0.43 -3.94 7.36
CA LYS A 87 -0.47 -3.77 8.52
C LYS A 87 -0.17 -2.51 9.31
N GLU A 88 1.08 -2.28 9.68
CA GLU A 88 1.48 -1.13 10.48
C GLU A 88 1.30 0.18 9.70
N ARG A 89 1.68 0.19 8.42
CA ARG A 89 1.51 1.35 7.53
C ARG A 89 0.03 1.69 7.33
N ASN A 90 -0.80 0.71 7.01
CA ASN A 90 -2.25 0.90 6.85
C ASN A 90 -2.92 1.38 8.13
N ALA A 91 -2.53 0.87 9.30
CA ALA A 91 -3.04 1.34 10.58
C ALA A 91 -2.65 2.80 10.86
N ASN A 92 -1.40 3.19 10.57
CA ASN A 92 -0.93 4.57 10.72
C ASN A 92 -1.68 5.51 9.77
N TRP A 93 -1.79 5.13 8.51
CA TRP A 93 -2.47 5.95 7.50
C TRP A 93 -3.96 6.05 7.78
N SER A 94 -4.62 4.98 8.22
CA SER A 94 -6.05 5.03 8.54
C SER A 94 -6.32 6.03 9.65
N ARG A 95 -5.53 6.01 10.74
CA ARG A 95 -5.62 7.03 11.82
C ARG A 95 -5.39 8.45 11.30
N TRP A 96 -4.41 8.64 10.41
CA TRP A 96 -4.19 9.95 9.78
C TRP A 96 -5.39 10.39 8.94
N ILE A 97 -6.00 9.48 8.18
CA ILE A 97 -7.17 9.75 7.33
C ILE A 97 -8.36 10.13 8.18
N GLU A 98 -8.61 9.42 9.29
CA GLU A 98 -9.66 9.74 10.27
C GLU A 98 -9.50 11.17 10.80
N GLN A 99 -8.32 11.51 11.31
CA GLN A 99 -8.02 12.86 11.79
C GLN A 99 -8.12 13.93 10.68
N ARG A 100 -7.83 13.56 9.44
CA ARG A 100 -7.99 14.46 8.30
C ARG A 100 -9.46 14.69 7.97
N MET A 101 -10.32 13.67 8.08
CA MET A 101 -11.76 13.80 7.78
C MET A 101 -12.49 14.71 8.77
N ASP A 102 -11.96 14.91 9.97
CA ASP A 102 -12.49 15.91 10.94
C ASP A 102 -12.30 17.36 10.48
N LYS A 103 -11.51 17.59 9.43
CA LYS A 103 -11.25 18.92 8.87
C LYS A 103 -11.99 19.11 7.54
N PRO A 104 -12.52 20.31 7.24
CA PRO A 104 -13.20 20.55 5.97
C PRO A 104 -12.36 20.26 4.71
N GLY A 105 -13.06 20.01 3.60
CA GLY A 105 -12.48 19.84 2.28
C GLY A 105 -12.15 18.40 1.90
N ALA A 106 -11.91 18.17 0.60
CA ALA A 106 -11.59 16.87 0.05
C ALA A 106 -10.07 16.68 -0.11
N VAL A 107 -9.59 15.47 0.19
CA VAL A 107 -8.20 15.05 -0.07
C VAL A 107 -8.23 13.86 -1.01
N MET A 108 -7.35 13.90 -2.01
CA MET A 108 -7.04 12.73 -2.83
C MET A 108 -5.80 12.06 -2.23
N ILE A 109 -5.89 10.77 -1.98
CA ILE A 109 -4.79 9.95 -1.47
C ILE A 109 -4.42 8.94 -2.55
N ALA A 110 -3.15 8.86 -2.88
CA ALA A 110 -2.60 7.91 -3.84
C ALA A 110 -1.61 7.00 -3.10
N VAL A 111 -1.87 5.69 -3.12
CA VAL A 111 -1.05 4.64 -2.49
C VAL A 111 -0.93 3.44 -3.43
N GLY A 112 0.01 2.54 -3.15
CA GLY A 112 0.15 1.29 -3.90
C GLY A 112 -1.10 0.41 -3.80
N ALA A 113 -1.37 -0.38 -4.85
CA ALA A 113 -2.60 -1.16 -4.95
C ALA A 113 -2.77 -2.20 -3.81
N GLY A 114 -1.67 -2.75 -3.29
CA GLY A 114 -1.66 -3.67 -2.16
C GLY A 114 -2.22 -3.09 -0.85
N HIS A 115 -2.27 -1.76 -0.71
CA HIS A 115 -2.82 -1.11 0.50
C HIS A 115 -4.35 -0.97 0.49
N LEU A 116 -4.99 -1.21 -0.65
CA LEU A 116 -6.42 -0.97 -0.86
C LEU A 116 -7.24 -2.26 -0.91
N ALA A 117 -6.60 -3.42 -0.83
CA ALA A 117 -7.21 -4.71 -1.09
C ALA A 117 -6.88 -5.71 0.01
N GLY A 118 -7.83 -6.61 0.29
CA GLY A 118 -7.63 -7.68 1.26
C GLY A 118 -7.81 -7.26 2.72
N LYS A 119 -7.43 -8.18 3.61
CA LYS A 119 -7.51 -8.00 5.06
C LYS A 119 -6.49 -6.97 5.52
N ASP A 120 -6.84 -6.18 6.54
CA ASP A 120 -6.03 -5.10 7.10
C ASP A 120 -5.74 -3.97 6.10
N SER A 121 -6.54 -3.88 5.01
CA SER A 121 -6.43 -2.79 4.02
C SER A 121 -6.95 -1.46 4.60
N VAL A 122 -6.47 -0.33 4.05
CA VAL A 122 -6.94 1.00 4.48
C VAL A 122 -8.46 1.12 4.35
N LEU A 123 -9.04 0.56 3.29
CA LEU A 123 -10.48 0.60 3.07
C LEU A 123 -11.25 -0.20 4.13
N GLU A 124 -10.76 -1.39 4.48
CA GLU A 124 -11.37 -2.21 5.52
C GLU A 124 -11.27 -1.54 6.91
N LEU A 125 -10.09 -1.02 7.26
CA LEU A 125 -9.87 -0.32 8.53
C LEU A 125 -10.81 0.90 8.68
N LEU A 126 -10.98 1.68 7.61
CA LEU A 126 -11.93 2.80 7.62
C LEU A 126 -13.39 2.32 7.73
N GLN A 127 -13.77 1.22 7.09
CA GLN A 127 -15.11 0.65 7.25
C GLN A 127 -15.38 0.19 8.69
N GLN A 128 -14.39 -0.43 9.34
CA GLN A 128 -14.44 -0.83 10.75
C GLN A 128 -14.56 0.39 11.67
N GLY A 129 -13.92 1.51 11.32
CA GLY A 129 -14.07 2.81 11.98
C GLY A 129 -15.43 3.49 11.76
N GLY A 130 -16.36 2.86 11.04
CA GLY A 130 -17.71 3.39 10.79
C GLY A 130 -17.83 4.30 9.57
N TYR A 131 -16.78 4.44 8.76
CA TYR A 131 -16.81 5.28 7.57
C TYR A 131 -17.46 4.58 6.38
N LYS A 132 -18.23 5.36 5.60
CA LYS A 132 -18.83 4.88 4.36
C LYS A 132 -17.79 4.88 3.24
N VAL A 133 -17.34 3.69 2.86
CA VAL A 133 -16.47 3.51 1.69
C VAL A 133 -17.33 3.21 0.47
N ARG A 134 -17.19 4.03 -0.57
CA ARG A 134 -17.85 3.83 -1.86
C ARG A 134 -16.82 3.82 -2.98
N ARG A 135 -16.86 2.75 -3.78
CA ARG A 135 -16.12 2.69 -5.03
C ARG A 135 -16.73 3.67 -6.02
N LEU A 136 -15.90 4.56 -6.57
CA LEU A 136 -16.28 5.39 -7.71
C LEU A 136 -15.86 4.65 -8.99
N GLN A 137 -16.81 4.43 -9.88
CA GLN A 137 -16.61 3.88 -11.22
C GLN A 137 -16.96 4.96 -12.24
#